data_AF-A0A1H7FFW1-F1
#
_entry.id   AF-A0A1H7FFW1-F1
#
_cell.length_a   1.000
_cell.length_b   1.000
_cell.length_c   1.000
_cell.angle_alpha   90.00
_cell.angle_beta   90.00
_cell.angle_gamma   90.00
#
_symmetry.space_group_name_H-M   'P 1'
#
loop_
_entity.id
_entity.type
_entity.pdbx_description
1 polymer ?
#
loop_
_entity_poly.entity_id
_entity_poly.type
_entity_poly.pdbx_seq_one_letter_code
_entity_poly.pdbx_strand_id
1 'polypeptide(L)'
;MDTRRHETLWTVGRRLTRLGMATTLIACGAGVDPAGEGPEAGAGELEACSYALTTSTHMGSESWGSITFKNTGASDIQSPQLSFSVPDGVTCGDGPPGWTRLQDRGTCKYTSAPHLTIGVDASYTFSYFTDSSSSFTASQVQVLAAHCAGAVDGKEGLNTSQKALVEALSRIWEHNTPEPGVFPHATSSAQAYEAAMREAQTWGLATALSKAALYDAFLQHGEEGVRGMLQRTHASLGLSGQASPAVGLQGTSEDVWLKGFLEQRRDTLAADPEGRYAIDRVATYEKQRRRGNWELTSAVQNDVRARDCWNGAYPDSGFTVRTLHPDGRWSTPGSYLYSCR
;
A
#
# COMPACT_ATOMS: atom_id res chain seq x y z
N MET A 1 1.28 -35.76 53.31
CA MET A 1 0.39 -34.87 54.06
C MET A 1 -0.44 -34.12 53.06
N ASP A 2 -1.70 -34.50 53.04
CA ASP A 2 -2.75 -34.09 52.12
C ASP A 2 -3.53 -32.95 52.78
N THR A 3 -3.77 -31.83 52.10
CA THR A 3 -4.92 -30.95 52.38
C THR A 3 -5.21 -30.02 51.20
N ARG A 4 -6.35 -30.31 50.57
CA ARG A 4 -7.15 -29.45 49.67
C ARG A 4 -7.69 -28.21 50.39
N ARG A 5 -8.04 -27.15 49.63
CA ARG A 5 -9.36 -26.43 49.66
C ARG A 5 -9.38 -25.27 48.63
N HIS A 6 -10.27 -25.35 47.63
CA HIS A 6 -11.57 -24.64 47.46
C HIS A 6 -11.44 -23.15 47.06
N GLU A 7 -11.72 -22.78 45.81
CA GLU A 7 -13.03 -22.36 45.23
C GLU A 7 -13.51 -20.97 45.68
N THR A 8 -13.73 -20.04 44.73
CA THR A 8 -15.00 -19.27 44.67
C THR A 8 -15.25 -18.62 43.30
N LEU A 9 -16.50 -18.77 42.85
CA LEU A 9 -17.21 -18.25 41.68
C LEU A 9 -17.64 -16.76 41.84
N TRP A 10 -18.37 -16.28 40.81
CA TRP A 10 -19.24 -15.07 40.69
C TRP A 10 -18.61 -13.94 39.84
N THR A 11 -19.24 -13.29 38.84
CA THR A 11 -20.68 -13.07 38.57
C THR A 11 -20.97 -12.61 37.13
N VAL A 12 -22.21 -12.84 36.72
CA VAL A 12 -22.93 -12.41 35.49
C VAL A 12 -23.39 -10.94 35.55
N GLY A 13 -23.52 -10.28 34.39
CA GLY A 13 -24.42 -9.13 34.16
C GLY A 13 -23.79 -7.98 33.35
N ARG A 14 -24.46 -7.21 32.50
CA ARG A 14 -25.84 -7.13 31.98
C ARG A 14 -25.77 -6.18 30.77
N ARG A 15 -26.61 -6.40 29.75
CA ARG A 15 -26.82 -5.51 28.59
C ARG A 15 -27.44 -4.18 29.03
N LEU A 16 -27.08 -3.09 28.34
CA LEU A 16 -27.89 -1.88 28.25
C LEU A 16 -27.71 -1.22 26.88
N THR A 17 -28.73 -1.41 26.06
CA THR A 17 -29.00 -0.70 24.80
C THR A 17 -29.34 0.75 25.10
N ARG A 18 -28.78 1.71 24.36
CA ARG A 18 -29.36 3.05 24.23
C ARG A 18 -29.47 3.41 22.74
N LEU A 19 -30.73 3.49 22.30
CA LEU A 19 -31.15 4.30 21.15
C LEU A 19 -30.88 5.78 21.45
N GLY A 20 -30.41 6.51 20.44
CA GLY A 20 -30.33 7.95 20.43
C GLY A 20 -30.43 8.45 18.99
N MET A 21 -31.64 8.84 18.61
CA MET A 21 -32.02 9.48 17.36
C MET A 21 -31.84 11.00 17.53
N ALA A 22 -31.20 11.70 16.60
CA ALA A 22 -31.42 13.14 16.41
C ALA A 22 -30.92 13.62 15.04
N THR A 23 -31.62 14.63 14.57
CA THR A 23 -31.89 15.03 13.19
C THR A 23 -30.97 16.17 12.73
N THR A 24 -30.85 16.28 11.40
CA THR A 24 -30.24 17.34 10.57
C THR A 24 -30.46 18.79 11.01
N LEU A 25 -29.47 19.65 10.75
CA LEU A 25 -29.68 21.03 10.28
C LEU A 25 -28.58 21.45 9.29
N ILE A 26 -29.04 21.99 8.16
CA ILE A 26 -28.30 22.68 7.10
C ILE A 26 -28.07 24.13 7.56
N ALA A 27 -26.89 24.68 7.29
CA ALA A 27 -26.69 26.13 7.29
C ALA A 27 -25.73 26.53 6.16
N CYS A 28 -26.30 27.15 5.12
CA CYS A 28 -25.58 27.99 4.17
C CYS A 28 -25.19 29.31 4.86
N GLY A 29 -23.93 29.71 4.74
CA GLY A 29 -23.45 31.03 5.15
C GLY A 29 -22.39 31.51 4.19
N ALA A 30 -22.81 32.32 3.21
CA ALA A 30 -21.93 33.07 2.34
C ALA A 30 -21.30 34.23 3.13
N GLY A 31 -19.98 34.32 3.09
CA GLY A 31 -19.19 35.44 3.59
C GLY A 31 -18.02 35.66 2.65
N VAL A 32 -18.13 36.72 1.84
CA VAL A 32 -17.09 37.24 0.95
C VAL A 32 -16.20 38.15 1.77
N ASP A 33 -14.87 37.96 1.73
CA ASP A 33 -13.83 39.01 1.68
C ASP A 33 -12.39 38.42 1.71
N PRO A 34 -11.34 39.18 1.31
CA PRO A 34 -10.46 38.79 0.20
C PRO A 34 -9.03 38.32 0.59
N ALA A 35 -8.36 37.77 -0.42
CA ALA A 35 -6.90 37.76 -0.63
C ALA A 35 -6.02 37.24 0.51
N GLY A 36 -5.73 35.94 0.44
CA GLY A 36 -4.54 35.33 1.03
C GLY A 36 -4.05 34.21 0.12
N GLU A 37 -3.04 34.50 -0.70
CA GLU A 37 -2.24 33.47 -1.39
C GLU A 37 -1.51 32.64 -0.33
N GLY A 38 -2.11 31.52 0.07
CA GLY A 38 -1.43 30.42 0.74
C GLY A 38 -0.92 29.43 -0.30
N PRO A 39 0.25 28.79 -0.10
CA PRO A 39 0.74 27.79 -1.04
C PRO A 39 -0.21 26.59 -1.01
N GLU A 40 -0.87 26.34 -2.14
CA GLU A 40 -1.66 25.14 -2.42
C GLU A 40 -0.78 23.90 -2.19
N ALA A 41 -1.15 23.11 -1.18
CA ALA A 41 -0.57 21.79 -0.97
C ALA A 41 -1.01 20.88 -2.13
N GLY A 42 -0.05 20.45 -2.94
CA GLY A 42 -0.29 19.77 -4.22
C GLY A 42 -1.12 18.50 -4.11
N ALA A 43 -2.25 18.48 -4.82
CA ALA A 43 -3.07 17.32 -5.15
C ALA A 43 -2.44 16.41 -6.24
N GLY A 44 -1.11 16.40 -6.35
CA GLY A 44 -0.41 15.98 -7.58
C GLY A 44 -0.20 14.49 -7.82
N GLU A 45 -0.46 13.60 -6.86
CA GLU A 45 -0.13 12.15 -7.01
C GLU A 45 -1.34 11.22 -7.08
N LEU A 46 -2.53 11.64 -6.62
CA LEU A 46 -3.75 10.87 -6.85
C LEU A 46 -4.32 11.03 -8.27
N GLU A 47 -3.72 11.90 -9.11
CA GLU A 47 -4.16 12.17 -10.48
C GLU A 47 -3.42 11.38 -11.57
N ALA A 48 -2.43 10.53 -11.23
CA ALA A 48 -1.66 9.81 -12.24
C ALA A 48 -2.57 8.94 -13.14
N CYS A 49 -3.52 8.20 -12.55
CA CYS A 49 -4.65 7.62 -13.30
C CYS A 49 -5.96 8.25 -12.84
N SER A 50 -6.34 9.37 -13.44
CA SER A 50 -7.75 9.76 -13.44
C SER A 50 -8.42 9.22 -14.71
N TYR A 51 -9.71 8.89 -14.63
CA TYR A 51 -10.47 8.46 -15.79
C TYR A 51 -11.91 8.93 -15.73
N ALA A 52 -12.49 9.17 -16.90
CA ALA A 52 -13.91 9.41 -17.07
C ALA A 52 -14.58 8.16 -17.63
N LEU A 53 -15.71 7.74 -17.03
CA LEU A 53 -16.47 6.56 -17.45
C LEU A 53 -17.74 6.97 -18.19
N THR A 54 -17.98 6.30 -19.32
CA THR A 54 -19.24 6.34 -20.06
C THR A 54 -19.70 4.90 -20.28
N THR A 55 -20.99 4.65 -20.06
CA THR A 55 -21.59 3.33 -20.30
C THR A 55 -22.72 3.45 -21.31
N SER A 56 -22.87 2.44 -22.17
CA SER A 56 -24.00 2.33 -23.08
C SER A 56 -24.56 0.91 -23.06
N THR A 57 -25.84 0.81 -23.40
CA THR A 57 -26.54 -0.47 -23.61
C THR A 57 -26.92 -0.58 -25.07
N HIS A 58 -26.54 -1.68 -25.69
CA HIS A 58 -26.86 -2.01 -27.07
C HIS A 58 -27.42 -3.43 -27.06
N MET A 59 -28.73 -3.62 -27.25
CA MET A 59 -29.24 -4.96 -27.50
C MET A 59 -29.00 -5.31 -28.97
N GLY A 60 -27.82 -5.86 -29.28
CA GLY A 60 -27.46 -6.32 -30.61
C GLY A 60 -26.83 -7.72 -30.59
N SER A 61 -26.76 -8.37 -31.75
CA SER A 61 -26.10 -9.67 -31.89
C SER A 61 -24.60 -9.65 -31.62
N GLU A 62 -24.00 -8.45 -31.57
CA GLU A 62 -22.55 -8.23 -31.48
C GLU A 62 -22.05 -7.79 -30.10
N SER A 63 -22.92 -7.40 -29.16
CA SER A 63 -22.61 -7.13 -27.73
C SER A 63 -23.88 -6.73 -26.98
N TRP A 64 -23.86 -6.75 -25.64
CA TRP A 64 -24.94 -6.24 -24.77
C TRP A 64 -24.82 -4.74 -24.48
N GLY A 65 -23.60 -4.22 -24.57
CA GLY A 65 -23.30 -2.83 -24.30
C GLY A 65 -21.80 -2.59 -24.33
N SER A 66 -21.42 -1.34 -24.09
CA SER A 66 -20.02 -0.99 -23.98
C SER A 66 -19.75 -0.10 -22.77
N ILE A 67 -18.52 -0.18 -22.29
CA ILE A 67 -17.97 0.65 -21.25
C ILE A 67 -16.77 1.36 -21.87
N THR A 68 -16.89 2.67 -22.05
CA THR A 68 -15.78 3.50 -22.50
C THR A 68 -15.17 4.19 -21.30
N PHE A 69 -13.88 3.99 -21.08
CA PHE A 69 -13.13 4.77 -20.12
C PHE A 69 -12.09 5.60 -20.85
N LYS A 70 -12.14 6.92 -20.61
CA LYS A 70 -11.17 7.89 -21.09
C LYS A 70 -10.13 8.10 -20.01
N ASN A 71 -8.86 7.91 -20.34
CA ASN A 71 -7.77 8.32 -19.48
C ASN A 71 -7.71 9.85 -19.41
N THR A 72 -8.03 10.42 -18.26
CA THR A 72 -7.93 11.87 -18.00
C THR A 72 -6.71 12.21 -17.16
N GLY A 73 -5.93 11.18 -16.77
CA GLY A 73 -4.73 11.33 -15.94
C GLY A 73 -3.54 11.81 -16.75
N ALA A 74 -2.48 12.19 -16.04
CA ALA A 74 -1.23 12.65 -16.64
C ALA A 74 -0.32 11.50 -17.14
N SER A 75 -0.79 10.25 -17.08
CA SER A 75 0.01 9.04 -17.28
C SER A 75 -0.78 7.96 -18.01
N ASP A 76 -0.09 7.11 -18.77
CA ASP A 76 -0.75 6.02 -19.50
C ASP A 76 -1.32 4.98 -18.53
N ILE A 77 -2.50 4.45 -18.80
CA ILE A 77 -3.07 3.33 -18.03
C ILE A 77 -2.59 2.02 -18.64
N GLN A 78 -1.85 1.22 -17.87
CA GLN A 78 -1.36 -0.09 -18.30
C GLN A 78 -2.08 -1.23 -17.60
N SER A 79 -2.36 -2.27 -18.39
CA SER A 79 -3.03 -3.50 -17.97
C SER A 79 -4.30 -3.27 -17.13
N PRO A 80 -5.28 -2.48 -17.63
CA PRO A 80 -6.47 -2.17 -16.88
C PRO A 80 -7.26 -3.43 -16.51
N GLN A 81 -7.83 -3.41 -15.32
CA GLN A 81 -8.87 -4.32 -14.88
C GLN A 81 -10.19 -3.57 -14.85
N LEU A 82 -11.24 -4.24 -15.30
CA LEU A 82 -12.58 -3.71 -15.35
C LEU A 82 -13.50 -4.60 -14.51
N SER A 83 -14.29 -4.00 -13.64
CA SER A 83 -15.35 -4.73 -12.95
C SER A 83 -16.68 -4.00 -12.97
N PHE A 84 -17.78 -4.73 -13.10
CA PHE A 84 -19.12 -4.18 -13.05
C PHE A 84 -20.13 -5.22 -12.58
N SER A 85 -21.28 -4.75 -12.08
CA SER A 85 -22.37 -5.59 -11.59
C SER A 85 -23.40 -5.83 -12.68
N VAL A 86 -23.88 -7.08 -12.77
CA VAL A 86 -24.98 -7.55 -13.64
C VAL A 86 -26.14 -8.05 -12.77
N PRO A 87 -27.38 -8.11 -13.31
CA PRO A 87 -28.53 -8.64 -12.59
C PRO A 87 -28.33 -10.09 -12.12
N ASP A 88 -29.05 -10.47 -11.07
CA ASP A 88 -29.04 -11.84 -10.55
C ASP A 88 -29.44 -12.85 -11.64
N GLY A 89 -28.66 -13.92 -11.74
CA GLY A 89 -28.85 -14.98 -12.73
C GLY A 89 -28.26 -14.69 -14.11
N VAL A 90 -27.69 -13.50 -14.35
CA VAL A 90 -26.99 -13.18 -15.61
C VAL A 90 -25.54 -13.66 -15.55
N THR A 91 -25.12 -14.40 -16.58
CA THR A 91 -23.74 -14.81 -16.81
C THR A 91 -23.07 -13.85 -17.78
N CYS A 92 -21.86 -13.41 -17.43
CA CYS A 92 -21.04 -12.61 -18.32
C CYS A 92 -20.35 -13.46 -19.39
N GLY A 93 -20.49 -13.06 -20.64
CA GLY A 93 -19.77 -13.63 -21.76
C GLY A 93 -18.29 -13.26 -21.76
N ASP A 94 -17.55 -13.84 -22.70
CA ASP A 94 -16.12 -13.57 -22.84
C ASP A 94 -15.89 -12.10 -23.22
N GLY A 95 -14.75 -11.56 -22.79
CA GLY A 95 -14.36 -10.20 -23.14
C GLY A 95 -13.84 -10.13 -24.58
N PRO A 96 -13.49 -8.92 -25.05
CA PRO A 96 -12.73 -8.76 -26.29
C PRO A 96 -11.42 -9.58 -26.26
N PRO A 97 -10.83 -9.90 -27.42
CA PRO A 97 -9.53 -10.58 -27.48
C PRO A 97 -8.49 -9.92 -26.57
N GLY A 98 -7.79 -10.75 -25.79
CA GLY A 98 -6.80 -10.28 -24.82
C GLY A 98 -7.38 -9.95 -23.44
N TRP A 99 -8.65 -10.23 -23.15
CA TRP A 99 -9.21 -10.11 -21.79
C TRP A 99 -9.54 -11.47 -21.20
N THR A 100 -9.22 -11.64 -19.92
CA THR A 100 -9.60 -12.83 -19.14
C THR A 100 -10.77 -12.50 -18.24
N ARG A 101 -11.82 -13.32 -18.25
CA ARG A 101 -13.04 -13.14 -17.44
C ARG A 101 -12.99 -13.94 -16.15
N LEU A 102 -13.42 -13.32 -15.06
CA LEU A 102 -13.83 -13.96 -13.80
C LEU A 102 -15.20 -13.41 -13.39
N GLN A 103 -16.11 -14.27 -12.93
CA GLN A 103 -17.40 -13.83 -12.40
C GLN A 103 -17.60 -14.38 -10.98
N ASP A 104 -18.05 -13.51 -10.08
CA ASP A 104 -18.42 -13.86 -8.71
C ASP A 104 -19.74 -13.17 -8.34
N ARG A 105 -20.78 -13.96 -8.05
CA ARG A 105 -22.08 -13.54 -7.49
C ARG A 105 -22.63 -12.22 -8.07
N GLY A 106 -22.77 -12.16 -9.39
CA GLY A 106 -23.32 -11.00 -10.10
C GLY A 106 -22.32 -9.89 -10.40
N THR A 107 -21.04 -10.03 -10.03
CA THR A 107 -19.97 -9.12 -10.47
C THR A 107 -19.11 -9.78 -11.52
N CYS A 108 -18.93 -9.10 -12.64
CA CYS A 108 -18.06 -9.51 -13.72
C CYS A 108 -16.76 -8.74 -13.64
N LYS A 109 -15.65 -9.46 -13.64
CA LYS A 109 -14.29 -8.92 -13.60
C LYS A 109 -13.56 -9.35 -14.85
N TYR A 110 -12.90 -8.40 -15.48
CA TYR A 110 -12.08 -8.62 -16.66
C TYR A 110 -10.70 -8.05 -16.41
N THR A 111 -9.67 -8.84 -16.72
CA THR A 111 -8.28 -8.43 -16.64
C THR A 111 -7.71 -8.41 -18.05
N SER A 112 -7.19 -7.26 -18.49
CA SER A 112 -6.58 -7.17 -19.81
C SER A 112 -5.26 -7.94 -19.85
N ALA A 113 -4.80 -8.26 -21.05
CA ALA A 113 -3.46 -8.77 -21.29
C ALA A 113 -2.42 -7.74 -20.80
N PRO A 114 -1.19 -8.19 -20.48
CA PRO A 114 -0.13 -7.35 -19.91
C PRO A 114 0.31 -6.15 -20.77
N HIS A 115 -0.15 -6.08 -22.02
CA HIS A 115 0.31 -5.12 -23.03
C HIS A 115 -0.76 -4.11 -23.45
N LEU A 116 -1.94 -4.12 -22.83
CA LEU A 116 -2.93 -3.09 -23.12
C LEU A 116 -2.53 -1.80 -22.42
N THR A 117 -2.23 -0.77 -23.22
CA THR A 117 -1.90 0.58 -22.77
C THR A 117 -2.93 1.57 -23.31
N ILE A 118 -3.44 2.44 -22.45
CA ILE A 118 -4.35 3.51 -22.81
C ILE A 118 -3.62 4.82 -22.57
N GLY A 119 -3.22 5.45 -23.68
CA GLY A 119 -2.50 6.71 -23.65
C GLY A 119 -3.22 7.80 -22.87
N VAL A 120 -2.49 8.81 -22.40
CA VAL A 120 -3.08 10.06 -21.90
C VAL A 120 -4.10 10.61 -22.92
N ASP A 121 -5.27 11.04 -22.43
CA ASP A 121 -6.41 11.49 -23.22
C ASP A 121 -7.03 10.46 -24.18
N ALA A 122 -6.48 9.25 -24.27
CA ALA A 122 -7.04 8.18 -25.08
C ALA A 122 -8.26 7.55 -24.40
N SER A 123 -9.15 6.99 -25.22
CA SER A 123 -10.31 6.24 -24.74
C SER A 123 -10.19 4.78 -25.15
N TYR A 124 -10.52 3.86 -24.24
CA TYR A 124 -10.69 2.45 -24.55
C TYR A 124 -12.15 2.07 -24.38
N THR A 125 -12.69 1.35 -25.35
CA THR A 125 -14.07 0.87 -25.31
C THR A 125 -14.07 -0.64 -25.14
N PHE A 126 -14.57 -1.09 -24.00
CA PHE A 126 -14.78 -2.48 -23.67
C PHE A 126 -16.21 -2.89 -24.02
N SER A 127 -16.38 -3.74 -25.03
CA SER A 127 -17.67 -4.35 -25.34
C SER A 127 -17.88 -5.58 -24.46
N TYR A 128 -18.99 -5.63 -23.72
CA TYR A 128 -19.33 -6.76 -22.86
C TYR A 128 -20.49 -7.58 -23.42
N PHE A 129 -20.46 -8.86 -23.11
CA PHE A 129 -21.46 -9.85 -23.53
C PHE A 129 -22.09 -10.49 -22.29
N THR A 130 -23.32 -10.96 -22.43
CA THR A 130 -24.07 -11.65 -21.36
C THR A 130 -25.03 -12.66 -21.98
N ASP A 131 -25.55 -13.57 -21.17
CA ASP A 131 -26.61 -14.52 -21.56
C ASP A 131 -28.04 -14.01 -21.27
N SER A 132 -28.17 -12.76 -20.80
CA SER A 132 -29.47 -12.14 -20.48
C SER A 132 -30.40 -12.18 -21.69
N SER A 133 -31.71 -12.15 -21.47
CA SER A 133 -32.70 -11.84 -22.52
C SER A 133 -33.37 -10.48 -22.32
N SER A 134 -33.00 -9.76 -21.25
CA SER A 134 -33.54 -8.46 -20.87
C SER A 134 -32.46 -7.37 -20.91
N SER A 135 -32.81 -6.22 -21.46
CA SER A 135 -31.95 -5.02 -21.49
C SER A 135 -31.57 -4.57 -20.09
N PHE A 136 -30.28 -4.31 -19.87
CA PHE A 136 -29.79 -3.64 -18.67
C PHE A 136 -28.52 -2.83 -18.98
N THR A 137 -28.18 -1.90 -18.10
CA THR A 137 -26.93 -1.14 -18.15
C THR A 137 -26.03 -1.64 -17.03
N ALA A 138 -24.78 -1.96 -17.36
CA ALA A 138 -23.76 -2.31 -16.37
C ALA A 138 -23.70 -1.22 -15.27
N SER A 139 -23.74 -1.65 -14.01
CA SER A 139 -23.74 -0.73 -12.86
C SER A 139 -22.48 -0.93 -12.03
N GLN A 140 -22.17 0.03 -11.15
CA GLN A 140 -21.00 -0.04 -10.26
C GLN A 140 -19.70 -0.30 -11.02
N VAL A 141 -19.55 0.34 -12.19
CA VAL A 141 -18.38 0.17 -13.03
C VAL A 141 -17.16 0.74 -12.31
N GLN A 142 -16.13 -0.09 -12.17
CA GLN A 142 -14.84 0.27 -11.60
C GLN A 142 -13.74 -0.11 -12.59
N VAL A 143 -12.80 0.80 -12.78
CA VAL A 143 -11.57 0.55 -13.53
C VAL A 143 -10.42 0.62 -12.53
N LEU A 144 -9.66 -0.46 -12.44
CA LEU A 144 -8.44 -0.56 -11.65
C LEU A 144 -7.27 -0.62 -12.63
N ALA A 145 -6.43 0.41 -12.66
CA ALA A 145 -5.18 0.33 -13.41
C ALA A 145 -4.21 -0.59 -12.65
N ALA A 146 -3.58 -1.56 -13.32
CA ALA A 146 -2.47 -2.28 -12.70
C ALA A 146 -1.29 -1.31 -12.49
N HIS A 147 -1.05 -0.43 -13.47
CA HIS A 147 -0.05 0.63 -13.39
C HIS A 147 -0.54 1.91 -14.09
N CYS A 148 -0.28 3.06 -13.47
CA CYS A 148 -0.28 4.36 -14.14
C CYS A 148 1.16 4.58 -14.58
N ALA A 149 1.45 4.35 -15.85
CA ALA A 149 2.74 4.68 -16.43
C ALA A 149 2.82 6.20 -16.55
N GLY A 150 3.08 6.86 -15.40
CA GLY A 150 3.86 8.07 -15.44
C GLY A 150 5.15 7.63 -16.08
N ALA A 151 5.54 8.29 -17.17
CA ALA A 151 6.73 7.98 -17.94
C ALA A 151 7.77 7.41 -17.00
N VAL A 152 7.94 6.09 -17.05
CA VAL A 152 9.04 5.43 -16.37
C VAL A 152 10.21 5.73 -17.27
N ASP A 153 10.63 7.01 -17.27
CA ASP A 153 12.05 7.30 -17.29
C ASP A 153 12.62 6.30 -16.30
N GLY A 154 13.48 5.40 -16.78
CA GLY A 154 14.18 4.42 -15.97
C GLY A 154 15.08 5.07 -14.93
N LYS A 155 14.51 5.85 -14.02
CA LYS A 155 15.09 6.23 -12.74
C LYS A 155 14.74 5.08 -11.82
N GLU A 156 15.55 4.02 -11.94
CA GLU A 156 15.45 2.72 -11.27
C GLU A 156 15.53 2.79 -9.73
N GLY A 157 15.03 3.84 -9.07
CA GLY A 157 15.04 3.90 -7.62
C GLY A 157 14.34 5.10 -7.01
N LEU A 158 14.63 5.34 -5.74
CA LEU A 158 14.16 6.51 -5.00
C LEU A 158 14.71 7.80 -5.63
N ASN A 159 13.90 8.84 -5.68
CA ASN A 159 14.42 10.17 -6.01
C ASN A 159 15.35 10.68 -4.89
N THR A 160 16.11 11.75 -5.14
CA THR A 160 17.09 12.29 -4.18
C THR A 160 16.49 12.57 -2.80
N SER A 161 15.30 13.15 -2.77
CA SER A 161 14.57 13.51 -1.55
C SER A 161 14.15 12.25 -0.78
N GLN A 162 13.51 11.29 -1.45
CA GLN A 162 13.11 10.01 -0.87
C GLN A 162 14.32 9.23 -0.33
N LYS A 163 15.43 9.17 -1.08
CA LYS A 163 16.67 8.52 -0.62
C LYS A 163 17.22 9.22 0.63
N ALA A 164 17.28 10.55 0.63
CA ALA A 164 17.75 11.33 1.78
C ALA A 164 16.88 11.09 3.02
N LEU A 165 15.56 10.98 2.85
CA LEU A 165 14.62 10.65 3.92
C LEU A 165 14.89 9.26 4.51
N VAL A 166 15.12 8.24 3.68
CA VAL A 166 15.43 6.88 4.16
C VAL A 166 16.74 6.82 4.91
N GLU A 167 17.78 7.48 4.38
CA GLU A 167 19.06 7.57 5.07
C GLU A 167 18.94 8.37 6.38
N ALA A 168 18.08 9.38 6.43
CA ALA A 168 17.79 10.11 7.66
C ALA A 168 17.06 9.25 8.70
N LEU A 169 16.10 8.42 8.28
CA LEU A 169 15.45 7.43 9.16
C LEU A 169 16.49 6.43 9.72
N SER A 170 17.40 5.94 8.87
CA SER A 170 18.49 5.06 9.29
C SER A 170 19.43 5.75 10.30
N ARG A 171 19.81 7.02 10.07
CA ARG A 171 20.67 7.77 11.00
C ARG A 171 20.05 8.04 12.36
N ILE A 172 18.73 8.26 12.43
CA ILE A 172 18.02 8.42 13.72
C ILE A 172 18.18 7.16 14.56
N TRP A 173 18.21 5.99 13.93
CA TRP A 173 18.47 4.72 14.60
C TRP A 173 19.93 4.64 15.08
N GLU A 174 20.91 4.90 14.20
CA GLU A 174 22.33 4.81 14.55
C GLU A 174 22.74 5.74 15.70
N HIS A 175 22.16 6.95 15.78
CA HIS A 175 22.57 7.95 16.75
C HIS A 175 21.91 7.80 18.14
N ASN A 176 20.82 7.05 18.25
CA ASN A 176 20.05 6.93 19.50
C ASN A 176 20.06 5.52 20.12
N THR A 177 20.78 4.57 19.54
CA THR A 177 20.91 3.23 20.12
C THR A 177 21.98 3.26 21.22
N PRO A 178 21.65 2.93 22.49
CA PRO A 178 22.62 2.97 23.58
C PRO A 178 23.68 1.85 23.38
N GLU A 179 24.92 2.28 23.21
CA GLU A 179 26.17 1.51 23.07
C GLU A 179 26.55 0.98 21.67
N PRO A 180 27.81 1.20 21.24
CA PRO A 180 28.36 0.73 19.96
C PRO A 180 28.79 -0.73 20.08
N GLY A 181 27.83 -1.64 20.18
CA GLY A 181 28.04 -3.04 19.84
C GLY A 181 28.09 -3.14 18.32
N VAL A 182 29.24 -3.57 17.79
CA VAL A 182 29.55 -3.71 16.37
C VAL A 182 28.40 -4.36 15.62
N PHE A 183 27.66 -3.62 14.80
CA PHE A 183 26.87 -4.22 13.72
C PHE A 183 27.86 -4.69 12.64
N PRO A 184 28.09 -5.99 12.48
CA PRO A 184 28.99 -6.47 11.45
C PRO A 184 28.28 -6.26 10.10
N HIS A 185 28.99 -5.67 9.14
CA HIS A 185 28.58 -5.51 7.74
C HIS A 185 27.66 -4.33 7.43
N ALA A 186 28.06 -3.11 7.80
CA ALA A 186 27.62 -1.93 7.04
C ALA A 186 28.17 -2.05 5.61
N THR A 187 27.40 -2.68 4.72
CA THR A 187 27.58 -2.50 3.28
C THR A 187 27.56 -1.00 2.99
N SER A 188 28.43 -0.51 2.12
CA SER A 188 28.41 0.93 1.82
C SER A 188 27.02 1.34 1.34
N SER A 189 26.56 2.53 1.71
CA SER A 189 25.20 3.01 1.39
C SER A 189 24.90 2.92 -0.11
N ALA A 190 25.91 3.13 -0.96
CA ALA A 190 25.81 2.94 -2.41
C ALA A 190 25.52 1.49 -2.81
N GLN A 191 26.29 0.52 -2.31
CA GLN A 191 26.09 -0.90 -2.61
C GLN A 191 24.74 -1.41 -2.07
N ALA A 192 24.36 -1.00 -0.85
CA ALA A 192 23.07 -1.34 -0.27
C ALA A 192 21.90 -0.78 -1.09
N TYR A 193 22.04 0.45 -1.60
CA TYR A 193 21.04 1.08 -2.45
C TYR A 193 20.87 0.35 -3.77
N GLU A 194 21.96 0.09 -4.49
CA GLU A 194 21.92 -0.61 -5.78
C GLU A 194 21.33 -2.02 -5.64
N ALA A 195 21.73 -2.76 -4.60
CA ALA A 195 21.21 -4.09 -4.34
C ALA A 195 19.70 -4.05 -4.03
N ALA A 196 19.25 -3.11 -3.21
CA ALA A 196 17.84 -2.94 -2.90
C ALA A 196 17.01 -2.56 -4.12
N MET A 197 17.49 -1.66 -4.98
CA MET A 197 16.76 -1.24 -6.17
C MET A 197 16.64 -2.36 -7.21
N ARG A 198 17.72 -3.12 -7.43
CA ARG A 198 17.70 -4.31 -8.29
C ARG A 198 16.70 -5.37 -7.79
N GLU A 199 16.67 -5.57 -6.47
CA GLU A 199 15.74 -6.53 -5.86
C GLU A 199 14.29 -6.03 -5.96
N ALA A 200 14.05 -4.73 -5.74
CA ALA A 200 12.74 -4.11 -5.94
C ALA A 200 12.25 -4.27 -7.40
N GLN A 201 13.13 -4.03 -8.38
CA GLN A 201 12.83 -4.26 -9.79
C GLN A 201 12.50 -5.72 -10.08
N THR A 202 13.29 -6.65 -9.53
CA THR A 202 13.07 -8.09 -9.69
C THR A 202 11.67 -8.48 -9.23
N TRP A 203 11.20 -7.99 -8.09
CA TRP A 203 9.89 -8.38 -7.55
C TRP A 203 8.72 -7.51 -8.03
N GLY A 204 8.99 -6.47 -8.82
CA GLY A 204 7.96 -5.57 -9.35
C GLY A 204 7.46 -4.56 -8.32
N LEU A 205 8.30 -4.16 -7.36
CA LEU A 205 7.94 -3.16 -6.35
C LEU A 205 8.00 -1.77 -6.98
N ALA A 206 6.86 -1.10 -7.08
CA ALA A 206 6.76 0.19 -7.76
C ALA A 206 6.91 1.35 -6.77
N THR A 207 6.34 1.24 -5.57
CA THR A 207 6.21 2.37 -4.64
C THR A 207 7.53 2.77 -4.00
N ALA A 208 7.68 4.08 -3.71
CA ALA A 208 8.84 4.56 -2.96
C ALA A 208 8.93 3.94 -1.56
N LEU A 209 7.81 3.68 -0.91
CA LEU A 209 7.75 3.10 0.42
C LEU A 209 8.33 1.67 0.48
N SER A 210 7.99 0.81 -0.47
CA SER A 210 8.55 -0.56 -0.53
C SER A 210 10.05 -0.53 -0.82
N LYS A 211 10.47 0.29 -1.79
CA LYS A 211 11.89 0.50 -2.13
C LYS A 211 12.69 1.03 -0.92
N ALA A 212 12.11 1.97 -0.18
CA ALA A 212 12.67 2.54 1.04
C ALA A 212 12.82 1.50 2.15
N ALA A 213 11.77 0.71 2.43
CA ALA A 213 11.82 -0.35 3.43
C ALA A 213 12.86 -1.42 3.09
N LEU A 214 13.02 -1.73 1.81
CA LEU A 214 14.02 -2.67 1.32
C LEU A 214 15.44 -2.12 1.44
N TYR A 215 15.69 -0.89 0.98
CA TYR A 215 17.00 -0.22 1.13
C TYR A 215 17.44 -0.16 2.60
N ASP A 216 16.52 0.23 3.47
CA ASP A 216 16.71 0.29 4.90
C ASP A 216 17.06 -1.09 5.50
N ALA A 217 16.43 -2.16 5.02
CA ALA A 217 16.78 -3.52 5.41
C ALA A 217 18.16 -3.95 4.90
N PHE A 218 18.56 -3.57 3.68
CA PHE A 218 19.90 -3.84 3.14
C PHE A 218 21.00 -3.11 3.92
N LEU A 219 20.75 -1.87 4.35
CA LEU A 219 21.65 -1.13 5.24
C LEU A 219 21.86 -1.86 6.58
N GLN A 220 20.79 -2.42 7.15
CA GLN A 220 20.82 -3.03 8.48
C GLN A 220 21.30 -4.49 8.49
N HIS A 221 20.91 -5.28 7.50
CA HIS A 221 21.09 -6.73 7.51
C HIS A 221 22.02 -7.25 6.41
N GLY A 222 22.50 -6.37 5.53
CA GLY A 222 23.26 -6.77 4.35
C GLY A 222 22.45 -7.60 3.35
N GLU A 223 23.07 -7.95 2.23
CA GLU A 223 22.41 -8.67 1.14
C GLU A 223 21.96 -10.09 1.54
N GLU A 224 22.78 -10.83 2.27
CA GLU A 224 22.46 -12.19 2.69
C GLU A 224 21.27 -12.22 3.67
N GLY A 225 21.27 -11.32 4.66
CA GLY A 225 20.18 -11.20 5.62
C GLY A 225 18.86 -10.85 4.94
N VAL A 226 18.87 -9.90 3.99
CA VAL A 226 17.69 -9.53 3.20
C VAL A 226 17.21 -10.67 2.31
N ARG A 227 18.11 -11.39 1.64
CA ARG A 227 17.74 -12.56 0.83
C ARG A 227 16.99 -13.62 1.66
N GLY A 228 17.46 -13.89 2.87
CA GLY A 228 16.76 -14.79 3.80
C GLY A 228 15.37 -14.28 4.21
N MET A 229 15.23 -12.96 4.45
CA MET A 229 13.93 -12.34 4.74
C MET A 229 12.96 -12.42 3.56
N LEU A 230 13.44 -12.18 2.34
CA LEU A 230 12.63 -12.25 1.13
C LEU A 230 12.12 -13.66 0.86
N GLN A 231 12.98 -14.68 1.03
CA GLN A 231 12.56 -16.08 0.93
C GLN A 231 11.43 -16.43 1.91
N ARG A 232 11.53 -16.00 3.17
CA ARG A 232 10.47 -16.21 4.17
C ARG A 232 9.20 -15.43 3.84
N THR A 233 9.36 -14.20 3.34
CA THR A 233 8.23 -13.36 2.90
C THR A 233 7.46 -14.07 1.80
N HIS A 234 8.14 -14.51 0.73
CA HIS A 234 7.52 -15.21 -0.38
C HIS A 234 6.88 -16.54 0.06
N ALA A 235 7.55 -17.31 0.93
CA ALA A 235 6.96 -18.52 1.48
C ALA A 235 5.66 -18.25 2.26
N SER A 236 5.64 -17.21 3.11
CA SER A 236 4.45 -16.85 3.89
C SER A 236 3.28 -16.35 3.04
N LEU A 237 3.58 -15.82 1.85
CA LEU A 237 2.61 -15.32 0.88
C LEU A 237 2.25 -16.36 -0.20
N GLY A 238 2.80 -17.58 -0.14
CA GLY A 238 2.54 -18.62 -1.13
C GLY A 238 3.20 -18.38 -2.50
N LEU A 239 4.25 -17.56 -2.56
CA LEU A 239 4.93 -17.13 -3.80
C LEU A 239 6.18 -17.95 -4.12
N SER A 240 6.51 -19.01 -3.34
CA SER A 240 7.77 -19.78 -3.49
C SER A 240 7.95 -20.47 -4.85
N GLY A 241 6.88 -20.64 -5.64
CA GLY A 241 6.94 -21.20 -6.99
C GLY A 241 6.68 -20.18 -8.10
N GLN A 242 6.50 -18.90 -7.77
CA GLN A 242 6.18 -17.87 -8.75
C GLN A 242 7.45 -17.31 -9.39
N ALA A 243 7.44 -17.20 -10.72
CA ALA A 243 8.44 -16.41 -11.44
C ALA A 243 8.23 -14.92 -11.16
N SER A 244 9.31 -14.16 -11.02
CA SER A 244 9.24 -12.72 -10.82
C SER A 244 8.89 -12.00 -12.15
N PRO A 245 8.27 -10.80 -12.09
CA PRO A 245 7.80 -10.13 -10.88
C PRO A 245 6.52 -10.79 -10.33
N ALA A 246 6.49 -11.00 -9.01
CA ALA A 246 5.37 -11.66 -8.33
C ALA A 246 4.31 -10.64 -7.85
N VAL A 247 4.71 -9.40 -7.60
CA VAL A 247 3.81 -8.30 -7.23
C VAL A 247 3.15 -7.75 -8.50
N GLY A 248 1.84 -7.48 -8.43
CA GLY A 248 1.05 -6.90 -9.53
C GLY A 248 0.61 -7.89 -10.61
N LEU A 249 1.45 -8.85 -11.02
CA LEU A 249 1.11 -9.79 -12.11
C LEU A 249 0.30 -11.03 -11.68
N GLN A 250 0.45 -11.52 -10.45
CA GLN A 250 -0.12 -12.81 -10.01
C GLN A 250 -1.09 -12.67 -8.83
N GLY A 251 -1.65 -11.48 -8.61
CA GLY A 251 -2.71 -11.22 -7.62
C GLY A 251 -2.23 -10.80 -6.23
N THR A 252 -0.93 -10.84 -5.93
CA THR A 252 -0.39 -10.23 -4.70
C THR A 252 -0.23 -8.73 -4.91
N SER A 253 -0.99 -7.94 -4.16
CA SER A 253 -0.81 -6.48 -4.15
C SER A 253 0.50 -6.11 -3.44
N GLU A 254 1.07 -4.96 -3.81
CA GLU A 254 2.28 -4.46 -3.16
C GLU A 254 2.04 -4.18 -1.66
N ASP A 255 0.81 -3.84 -1.27
CA ASP A 255 0.40 -3.70 0.13
C ASP A 255 0.53 -5.01 0.92
N VAL A 256 0.02 -6.11 0.36
CA VAL A 256 0.11 -7.44 0.98
C VAL A 256 1.57 -7.88 1.06
N TRP A 257 2.34 -7.65 -0.01
CA TRP A 257 3.76 -7.98 -0.05
C TRP A 257 4.55 -7.19 1.00
N LEU A 258 4.39 -5.87 1.05
CA LEU A 258 5.11 -5.00 1.96
C LEU A 258 4.75 -5.32 3.42
N LYS A 259 3.47 -5.57 3.70
CA LYS A 259 3.04 -6.04 5.03
C LYS A 259 3.78 -7.33 5.42
N GLY A 260 3.81 -8.32 4.54
CA GLY A 260 4.51 -9.59 4.78
C GLY A 260 6.01 -9.39 5.00
N PHE A 261 6.65 -8.56 4.19
CA PHE A 261 8.07 -8.24 4.33
C PHE A 261 8.39 -7.56 5.66
N LEU A 262 7.60 -6.56 6.06
CA LEU A 262 7.76 -5.86 7.34
C LEU A 262 7.55 -6.80 8.54
N GLU A 263 6.58 -7.72 8.46
CA GLU A 263 6.37 -8.74 9.49
C GLU A 263 7.58 -9.69 9.61
N GLN A 264 8.17 -10.14 8.50
CA GLN A 264 9.38 -10.97 8.53
C GLN A 264 10.60 -10.22 9.05
N ARG A 265 10.75 -8.95 8.70
CA ARG A 265 11.85 -8.11 9.21
C ARG A 265 11.72 -7.86 10.71
N ARG A 266 10.50 -7.55 11.17
CA ARG A 266 10.16 -7.44 12.61
C ARG A 266 10.55 -8.73 13.35
N ASP A 267 10.16 -9.89 12.83
CA ASP A 267 10.43 -11.17 13.49
C ASP A 267 11.93 -11.51 13.51
N THR A 268 12.66 -11.13 12.47
CA THR A 268 14.12 -11.26 12.40
C THR A 268 14.79 -10.42 13.49
N LEU A 269 14.37 -9.16 13.67
CA LEU A 269 14.89 -8.28 14.72
C LEU A 269 14.45 -8.74 16.12
N ALA A 270 13.23 -9.25 16.28
CA ALA A 270 12.74 -9.72 17.57
C ALA A 270 13.48 -10.97 18.08
N ALA A 271 13.98 -11.81 17.17
CA ALA A 271 14.80 -12.97 17.49
C ALA A 271 16.25 -12.59 17.87
N ASP A 272 16.71 -11.41 17.49
CA ASP A 272 18.04 -10.89 17.80
C ASP A 272 18.02 -10.09 19.13
N PRO A 273 18.78 -10.51 20.17
CA PRO A 273 18.84 -9.81 21.46
C PRO A 273 19.23 -8.33 21.37
N GLU A 274 20.03 -7.96 20.38
CA GLU A 274 20.48 -6.59 20.11
C GLU A 274 19.50 -5.89 19.14
N GLY A 275 19.14 -6.59 18.07
CA GLY A 275 18.21 -6.10 17.03
C GLY A 275 16.80 -5.76 17.54
N ARG A 276 16.33 -6.35 18.64
CA ARG A 276 14.97 -6.12 19.14
C ARG A 276 14.65 -4.67 19.55
N TYR A 277 15.66 -3.84 19.82
CA TYR A 277 15.47 -2.41 20.08
C TYR A 277 15.30 -1.60 18.79
N ALA A 278 15.56 -2.19 17.62
CA ALA A 278 15.40 -1.56 16.32
C ALA A 278 14.01 -1.76 15.70
N ILE A 279 13.09 -2.49 16.35
CA ILE A 279 11.81 -2.89 15.71
C ILE A 279 10.92 -1.66 15.44
N ASP A 280 11.00 -0.60 16.23
CA ASP A 280 10.25 0.65 16.02
C ASP A 280 10.59 1.31 14.66
N ARG A 281 11.78 1.05 14.09
CA ARG A 281 12.16 1.43 12.73
C ARG A 281 11.26 0.76 11.69
N VAL A 282 11.01 -0.55 11.85
CA VAL A 282 10.09 -1.31 10.99
C VAL A 282 8.65 -0.81 11.18
N ALA A 283 8.28 -0.48 12.42
CA ALA A 283 6.97 0.08 12.74
C ALA A 283 6.71 1.42 12.04
N THR A 284 7.75 2.22 11.80
CA THR A 284 7.66 3.48 11.03
C THR A 284 7.20 3.23 9.61
N TYR A 285 7.75 2.22 8.92
CA TYR A 285 7.30 1.83 7.57
C TYR A 285 5.87 1.28 7.58
N GLU A 286 5.51 0.45 8.58
CA GLU A 286 4.15 -0.08 8.72
C GLU A 286 3.13 1.04 8.94
N LYS A 287 3.48 2.08 9.70
CA LYS A 287 2.65 3.28 9.85
C LYS A 287 2.46 3.99 8.51
N GLN A 288 3.53 4.20 7.73
CA GLN A 288 3.42 4.85 6.43
C GLN A 288 2.55 4.04 5.46
N ARG A 289 2.67 2.70 5.49
CA ARG A 289 1.83 1.78 4.72
C ARG A 289 0.35 1.97 5.04
N ARG A 290 -0.01 1.95 6.33
CA ARG A 290 -1.40 2.13 6.81
C ARG A 290 -1.96 3.52 6.48
N ARG A 291 -1.11 4.54 6.40
CA ARG A 291 -1.47 5.89 5.98
C ARG A 291 -1.62 6.07 4.48
N GLY A 292 -1.18 5.09 3.68
CA GLY A 292 -1.13 5.22 2.23
C GLY A 292 -0.08 6.23 1.74
N ASN A 293 0.95 6.52 2.54
CA ASN A 293 2.08 7.38 2.13
C ASN A 293 3.06 6.58 1.25
N TRP A 294 2.55 6.02 0.15
CA TRP A 294 3.25 5.07 -0.75
C TRP A 294 4.43 5.70 -1.46
N GLU A 295 4.34 6.98 -1.82
CA GLU A 295 5.41 7.71 -2.54
C GLU A 295 6.30 8.54 -1.62
N LEU A 296 6.08 8.48 -0.30
CA LEU A 296 6.85 9.24 0.70
C LEU A 296 6.89 10.76 0.41
N THR A 297 5.84 11.29 -0.21
CA THR A 297 5.71 12.73 -0.53
C THR A 297 5.24 13.55 0.66
N SER A 298 4.69 12.90 1.68
CA SER A 298 4.39 13.52 2.97
C SER A 298 5.51 13.31 3.99
N ALA A 299 5.65 14.25 4.91
CA ALA A 299 6.60 14.14 6.02
C ALA A 299 6.33 12.86 6.85
N VAL A 300 7.41 12.17 7.20
CA VAL A 300 7.37 10.95 8.00
C VAL A 300 7.66 11.29 9.44
N GLN A 301 6.73 10.93 10.32
CA GLN A 301 6.93 11.03 11.76
C GLN A 301 7.18 9.64 12.33
N ASN A 302 8.24 9.47 13.11
CA ASN A 302 8.61 8.20 13.74
C ASN A 302 8.01 8.05 15.15
N ASP A 303 6.87 8.67 15.40
CA ASP A 303 6.05 8.58 16.62
C ASP A 303 5.27 7.25 16.66
N VAL A 304 5.98 6.13 16.54
CA VAL A 304 5.37 4.80 16.55
C VAL A 304 6.26 3.80 17.25
N ARG A 305 5.64 2.92 18.03
CA ARG A 305 6.31 1.76 18.62
C ARG A 305 5.78 0.49 17.98
N ALA A 306 6.61 -0.54 17.93
CA ALA A 306 6.26 -1.85 17.40
C ALA A 306 5.01 -2.42 18.08
N ARG A 307 4.87 -2.23 19.39
CA ARG A 307 3.69 -2.62 20.18
C ARG A 307 2.40 -1.89 19.80
N ASP A 308 2.49 -0.73 19.14
CA ASP A 308 1.32 0.00 18.64
C ASP A 308 0.88 -0.55 17.26
N CYS A 309 1.79 -1.21 16.53
CA CYS A 309 1.52 -1.81 15.23
C CYS A 309 1.13 -3.28 15.29
N TRP A 310 1.75 -4.04 16.20
CA TRP A 310 1.63 -5.49 16.30
C TRP A 310 1.40 -5.92 17.75
N ASN A 311 0.64 -7.00 17.92
CA ASN A 311 0.42 -7.60 19.23
C ASN A 311 1.70 -8.33 19.68
N GLY A 312 2.49 -7.69 20.53
CA GLY A 312 3.71 -8.27 21.08
C GLY A 312 4.33 -7.43 22.19
N ALA A 313 5.08 -8.08 23.08
CA ALA A 313 5.85 -7.42 24.13
C ALA A 313 7.19 -6.94 23.57
N TYR A 314 7.15 -5.90 22.73
CA TYR A 314 8.36 -5.29 22.18
C TYR A 314 8.93 -4.26 23.17
N PRO A 315 10.27 -4.23 23.37
CA PRO A 315 10.89 -3.20 24.19
C PRO A 315 10.70 -1.82 23.54
N ASP A 316 10.78 -0.77 24.36
CA ASP A 316 10.89 0.57 23.83
C ASP A 316 12.26 0.74 23.19
N SER A 317 12.31 1.29 21.98
CA SER A 317 13.58 1.66 21.35
C SER A 317 14.29 2.82 22.04
N GLY A 318 13.57 3.65 22.81
CA GLY A 318 14.08 4.89 23.35
C GLY A 318 14.31 5.98 22.29
N PHE A 319 13.79 5.81 21.07
CA PHE A 319 14.03 6.78 20.00
C PHE A 319 13.42 8.14 20.32
N THR A 320 14.22 9.16 20.05
CA THR A 320 13.73 10.53 20.03
C THR A 320 12.85 10.72 18.80
N VAL A 321 11.59 11.04 19.04
CA VAL A 321 10.62 11.27 17.97
C VAL A 321 10.94 12.58 17.24
N ARG A 322 10.88 12.55 15.92
CA ARG A 322 11.13 13.64 14.99
C ARG A 322 10.17 13.55 13.80
N THR A 323 9.93 14.69 13.17
CA THR A 323 9.31 14.76 11.85
C THR A 323 10.41 14.87 10.81
N LEU A 324 10.46 13.95 9.86
CA LEU A 324 11.37 13.96 8.72
C LEU A 324 10.62 14.47 7.50
N HIS A 325 11.12 15.56 6.93
CA HIS A 325 10.58 16.12 5.70
C HIS A 325 11.13 15.36 4.49
N PRO A 326 10.39 15.32 3.37
CA PRO A 326 10.85 14.68 2.14
C PRO A 326 12.22 15.18 1.68
N ASP A 327 12.58 16.44 1.96
CA ASP A 327 13.90 17.01 1.64
C ASP A 327 15.05 16.54 2.55
N GLY A 328 14.80 15.59 3.45
CA GLY A 328 15.79 15.02 4.36
C GLY A 328 16.05 15.84 5.63
N ARG A 329 15.43 17.02 5.80
CA ARG A 329 15.49 17.78 7.06
C ARG A 329 14.64 17.10 8.12
N TRP A 330 15.03 17.23 9.38
CA TRP A 330 14.23 16.77 10.52
C TRP A 330 13.96 17.86 11.55
N SER A 331 12.84 17.74 12.25
CA SER A 331 12.47 18.64 13.34
C SER A 331 13.39 18.48 14.56
N THR A 332 13.34 19.46 15.46
CA THR A 332 13.80 19.26 16.84
C THR A 332 12.96 18.18 17.53
N PRO A 333 13.51 17.51 18.54
CA PRO A 333 12.75 16.61 19.41
C PRO A 333 11.50 17.30 19.97
N GLY A 334 10.40 16.56 20.05
CA GLY A 334 9.14 17.02 20.62
C GLY A 334 8.46 15.95 21.47
N SER A 335 7.37 16.31 22.15
CA SER A 335 6.47 15.36 22.81
C SER A 335 5.42 14.87 21.81
N TYR A 336 5.11 13.57 21.84
CA TYR A 336 4.23 12.97 20.85
C TYR A 336 3.37 11.86 21.44
N LEU A 337 2.24 11.61 20.79
CA LEU A 337 1.38 10.47 21.05
C LEU A 337 1.74 9.36 20.07
N TYR A 338 2.26 8.25 20.59
CA TYR A 338 2.61 7.12 19.76
C TYR A 338 1.37 6.48 19.13
N SER A 339 1.41 6.22 17.82
CA SER A 339 0.32 5.62 17.07
C SER A 339 0.84 4.92 15.81
N CYS A 340 0.30 3.73 15.51
CA CYS A 340 0.48 3.05 14.23
C CYS A 340 -0.66 3.34 13.23
N ARG A 341 -1.44 4.38 13.46
CA ARG A 341 -2.46 4.90 12.53
C ARG A 341 -2.00 6.20 11.89
#